data_AF-A0A1C1A9F3-F1
#
_entry.id   AF-A0A1C1A9F3-F1
#
_cell.length_a   1.000
_cell.length_b   1.000
_cell.length_c   1.000
_cell.angle_alpha   90.00
_cell.angle_beta   90.00
_cell.angle_gamma   90.00
#
_symmetry.space_group_name_H-M   'P 1'
#
loop_
_entity.id
_entity.type
_entity.pdbx_description
1 polymer ?
#
loop_
_entity_poly.entity_id
_entity_poly.type
_entity_poly.pdbx_seq_one_letter_code
_entity_poly.pdbx_strand_id
1 'polypeptide(L)'
;MNQTVAFTNRTQRKLEQILHPSYTLCKEDVVWILEFIKKKVAEEDPTVQGLNQPRLLRNFRYFAEVSLMLIHRRNGFDQENDRLKTWLREAAYGLQEEA
;
A
#
# COMPACT_ATOMS: atom_id res chain seq x y z
N MET A 1 -2.02 -27.69 -3.57
CA MET A 1 -2.14 -26.77 -2.41
C MET A 1 -0.89 -25.91 -2.14
N ASN A 2 0.23 -26.05 -2.89
CA ASN A 2 1.49 -25.34 -2.56
C ASN A 2 1.72 -24.00 -3.28
N GLN A 3 0.96 -23.67 -4.31
CA GLN A 3 1.20 -22.45 -5.12
C GLN A 3 0.58 -21.19 -4.49
N THR A 4 -0.59 -21.32 -3.86
CA THR A 4 -1.31 -20.20 -3.23
C THR A 4 -0.54 -19.63 -2.04
N VAL A 5 0.01 -20.50 -1.19
CA VAL A 5 0.81 -20.12 -0.01
C VAL A 5 2.15 -19.48 -0.42
N ALA A 6 2.78 -19.98 -1.48
CA ALA A 6 4.01 -19.39 -2.01
C ALA A 6 3.77 -18.01 -2.63
N PHE A 7 2.59 -17.79 -3.25
CA PHE A 7 2.20 -16.51 -3.82
C PHE A 7 1.90 -15.47 -2.73
N THR A 8 1.13 -15.84 -1.70
CA THR A 8 0.85 -14.93 -0.57
C THR A 8 2.14 -14.51 0.14
N ASN A 9 3.07 -15.44 0.35
CA ASN A 9 4.37 -15.13 0.95
C ASN A 9 5.19 -14.12 0.11
N ARG A 10 5.15 -14.20 -1.23
CA ARG A 10 5.83 -13.22 -2.09
C ARG A 10 5.17 -11.84 -2.05
N THR A 11 3.83 -11.80 -2.07
CA THR A 11 3.08 -10.54 -1.96
C THR A 11 3.36 -9.85 -0.64
N GLN A 12 3.34 -10.61 0.46
CA GLN A 12 3.63 -10.11 1.79
C GLN A 12 5.06 -9.56 1.90
N ARG A 13 6.06 -10.31 1.43
CA ARG A 13 7.45 -9.84 1.42
C ARG A 13 7.65 -8.57 0.59
N LYS A 14 6.95 -8.45 -0.54
CA LYS A 14 7.00 -7.22 -1.35
C LYS A 14 6.36 -6.04 -0.63
N LEU A 15 5.22 -6.26 0.05
CA LEU A 15 4.57 -5.23 0.87
C LEU A 15 5.50 -4.76 2.00
N GLU A 16 6.09 -5.68 2.74
CA GLU A 16 7.07 -5.38 3.81
C GLU A 16 8.26 -4.58 3.28
N GLN A 17 8.82 -5.00 2.14
CA GLN A 17 9.95 -4.31 1.52
C GLN A 17 9.59 -2.85 1.16
N ILE A 18 8.47 -2.63 0.48
CA ILE A 18 8.00 -1.29 0.08
C ILE A 18 7.80 -0.39 1.30
N LEU A 19 7.26 -0.94 2.38
CA LEU A 19 6.95 -0.18 3.60
C LEU A 19 8.15 -0.06 4.55
N HIS A 20 9.28 -0.70 4.25
CA HIS A 20 10.48 -0.66 5.08
C HIS A 20 11.10 0.76 5.09
N PRO A 21 11.44 1.35 6.26
CA PRO A 21 11.99 2.70 6.35
C PRO A 21 13.25 2.94 5.51
N SER A 22 14.10 1.92 5.35
CA SER A 22 15.37 2.04 4.61
C SER A 22 15.27 1.75 3.10
N TYR A 23 14.11 1.33 2.59
CA TYR A 23 13.95 0.93 1.18
C TYR A 23 13.62 2.11 0.26
N THR A 24 14.44 2.42 -0.75
CA THR A 24 14.12 3.53 -1.67
C THR A 24 13.00 3.14 -2.64
N LEU A 25 11.85 3.83 -2.55
CA LEU A 25 10.72 3.61 -3.46
C LEU A 25 11.02 4.06 -4.89
N CYS A 26 10.63 3.23 -5.86
CA CYS A 26 10.46 3.65 -7.25
C CYS A 26 8.97 3.81 -7.61
N LYS A 27 8.69 4.34 -8.81
CA LYS A 27 7.31 4.53 -9.29
C LYS A 27 6.54 3.21 -9.35
N GLU A 28 7.19 2.15 -9.82
CA GLU A 28 6.60 0.82 -9.98
C GLU A 28 6.18 0.23 -8.64
N ASP A 29 6.92 0.50 -7.57
CA ASP A 29 6.55 0.09 -6.22
C ASP A 29 5.27 0.79 -5.73
N VAL A 30 5.17 2.10 -5.99
CA VAL A 30 3.98 2.89 -5.63
C VAL A 30 2.75 2.40 -6.40
N VAL A 31 2.89 2.16 -7.71
CA VAL A 31 1.79 1.60 -8.52
C VAL A 31 1.39 0.23 -8.00
N TRP A 32 2.36 -0.64 -7.71
CA TRP A 32 2.10 -1.99 -7.24
C TRP A 32 1.31 -2.00 -5.92
N ILE A 33 1.69 -1.18 -4.95
CA ILE A 33 0.99 -1.16 -3.65
C ILE A 33 -0.43 -0.57 -3.79
N LEU A 34 -0.64 0.43 -4.66
CA LEU A 34 -1.98 0.94 -4.93
C LEU A 34 -2.86 -0.14 -5.60
N GLU A 35 -2.32 -0.89 -6.56
CA GLU A 35 -3.04 -2.02 -7.16
C GLU A 35 -3.37 -3.10 -6.13
N PHE A 36 -2.44 -3.40 -5.22
CA PHE A 36 -2.65 -4.33 -4.13
C PHE A 36 -3.78 -3.88 -3.19
N ILE A 37 -3.75 -2.62 -2.71
CA ILE A 37 -4.82 -2.07 -1.85
C ILE A 37 -6.17 -2.14 -2.56
N LYS A 38 -6.24 -1.67 -3.81
CA LYS A 38 -7.47 -1.70 -4.62
C LYS A 38 -8.02 -3.12 -4.76
N LYS A 39 -7.14 -4.09 -5.02
CA LYS A 39 -7.51 -5.50 -5.15
C LYS A 39 -8.10 -6.02 -3.84
N LYS A 40 -7.45 -5.78 -2.70
CA LYS A 40 -7.94 -6.22 -1.39
C LYS A 40 -9.29 -5.63 -1.01
N VAL A 41 -9.53 -4.35 -1.33
CA VAL A 41 -10.83 -3.71 -1.16
C VAL A 41 -11.89 -4.38 -2.05
N ALA A 42 -11.58 -4.62 -3.33
CA ALA A 42 -12.50 -5.24 -4.28
C ALA A 42 -12.81 -6.72 -3.95
N GLU A 43 -11.88 -7.42 -3.30
CA GLU A 43 -12.04 -8.79 -2.81
C GLU A 43 -12.74 -8.85 -1.44
N GLU A 44 -13.16 -7.70 -0.88
CA GLU A 44 -13.78 -7.60 0.45
C GLU A 44 -12.94 -8.27 1.54
N ASP A 45 -11.61 -8.05 1.52
CA ASP A 45 -10.69 -8.68 2.47
C ASP A 45 -11.18 -8.49 3.92
N PRO A 46 -11.28 -9.56 4.73
CA PRO A 46 -11.83 -9.50 6.08
C PRO A 46 -11.14 -8.47 6.99
N THR A 47 -9.84 -8.25 6.78
CA THR A 47 -9.07 -7.27 7.55
C THR A 47 -9.50 -5.84 7.25
N VAL A 48 -9.87 -5.55 6.00
CA VAL A 48 -10.40 -4.25 5.57
C VAL A 48 -11.83 -4.07 6.04
N GLN A 49 -12.67 -5.10 5.90
CA GLN A 49 -14.06 -5.08 6.36
C GLN A 49 -14.17 -4.89 7.88
N GLY A 50 -13.19 -5.39 8.64
CA GLY A 50 -13.12 -5.21 10.09
C GLY A 50 -12.74 -3.80 10.55
N LEU A 51 -12.28 -2.92 9.66
CA LEU A 51 -11.91 -1.55 10.01
C LEU A 51 -13.14 -0.68 10.26
N ASN A 52 -13.05 0.19 11.26
CA ASN A 52 -14.11 1.19 11.48
C ASN A 52 -14.14 2.25 10.36
N GLN A 53 -15.30 2.90 10.19
CA GLN A 53 -15.52 3.88 9.12
C GLN A 53 -14.50 5.04 9.14
N PRO A 54 -14.14 5.66 10.28
CA PRO A 54 -13.10 6.69 10.31
C PRO A 54 -11.74 6.20 9.76
N ARG A 55 -11.35 4.96 10.05
CA ARG A 55 -10.11 4.35 9.53
C ARG A 55 -10.20 4.10 8.03
N LEU A 56 -11.33 3.62 7.53
CA LEU A 56 -11.55 3.44 6.08
C LEU A 56 -11.45 4.76 5.31
N LEU A 57 -12.05 5.83 5.83
CA LEU A 57 -11.94 7.17 5.23
C LEU A 57 -10.49 7.67 5.21
N ARG A 58 -9.72 7.39 6.27
CA ARG A 58 -8.29 7.71 6.32
C ARG A 58 -7.48 6.92 5.29
N ASN A 59 -7.72 5.60 5.18
CA ASN A 59 -7.06 4.76 4.16
C ASN A 59 -7.37 5.31 2.74
N PHE A 60 -8.64 5.58 2.45
CA PHE A 60 -9.07 6.12 1.16
C PHE A 60 -8.43 7.47 0.85
N ARG A 61 -8.38 8.39 1.83
CA ARG A 61 -7.73 9.69 1.66
C ARG A 61 -6.29 9.55 1.21
N TYR A 62 -5.48 8.75 1.90
CA TYR A 62 -4.08 8.58 1.54
C TYR A 62 -3.89 7.82 0.22
N PHE A 63 -4.73 6.83 -0.05
CA PHE A 63 -4.78 6.17 -1.35
C PHE A 63 -5.01 7.19 -2.48
N ALA A 64 -5.96 8.10 -2.31
CA ALA A 64 -6.27 9.14 -3.28
C ALA A 64 -5.15 10.19 -3.41
N GLU A 65 -4.56 10.64 -2.29
CA GLU A 65 -3.43 11.60 -2.29
C GLU A 65 -2.23 11.05 -3.09
N VAL A 66 -1.85 9.79 -2.86
CA VAL A 66 -0.74 9.15 -3.57
C VAL A 66 -1.09 8.92 -5.05
N SER A 67 -2.33 8.54 -5.35
CA SER A 67 -2.80 8.37 -6.73
C SER A 67 -2.75 9.68 -7.53
N LEU A 68 -3.21 10.78 -6.94
CA LEU A 68 -3.17 12.10 -7.57
C LEU A 68 -1.73 12.61 -7.74
N MET A 69 -0.84 12.30 -6.79
CA MET A 69 0.59 12.61 -6.91
C MET A 69 1.21 11.92 -8.14
N LEU A 70 0.89 10.65 -8.39
CA LEU A 70 1.35 9.91 -9.57
C LEU A 70 0.85 10.52 -10.90
N ILE A 71 -0.39 11.02 -10.91
CA ILE A 71 -0.98 11.65 -12.10
C ILE A 71 -0.35 13.02 -12.36
N HIS A 72 -0.12 13.82 -11.31
CA HIS A 72 0.29 15.21 -11.46
C HIS A 72 1.81 15.43 -11.51
N ARG A 73 2.66 14.54 -10.97
CA ARG A 73 4.12 14.78 -10.89
C ARG A 73 4.92 13.87 -11.82
N ARG A 74 5.71 14.49 -12.72
CA ARG A 74 6.67 13.79 -13.59
C ARG A 74 8.01 13.45 -12.91
N ASN A 75 8.49 14.24 -11.92
CA ASN A 75 9.87 14.16 -11.38
C ASN A 75 10.01 14.29 -9.83
N GLY A 76 8.97 14.00 -9.03
CA GLY A 76 8.91 14.43 -7.61
C GLY A 76 9.15 13.36 -6.52
N PHE A 77 9.60 12.15 -6.86
CA PHE A 77 9.65 11.04 -5.90
C PHE A 77 10.81 11.12 -4.89
N ASP A 78 11.89 11.84 -5.23
CA ASP A 78 13.12 11.82 -4.43
C ASP A 78 13.06 12.70 -3.17
N GLN A 79 12.35 13.84 -3.22
CA GLN A 79 12.28 14.77 -2.06
C GLN A 79 11.21 14.43 -1.02
N GLU A 80 10.26 13.54 -1.34
CA GLU A 80 9.12 13.22 -0.46
C GLU A 80 9.07 11.74 -0.06
N ASN A 81 10.17 10.98 -0.22
CA ASN A 81 10.17 9.52 -0.03
C ASN A 81 9.68 9.09 1.37
N ASP A 82 10.14 9.75 2.44
CA ASP A 82 9.70 9.43 3.81
C ASP A 82 8.22 9.76 4.06
N ARG A 83 7.75 10.85 3.47
CA ARG A 83 6.34 11.27 3.54
C ARG A 83 5.46 10.32 2.74
N LEU A 84 5.91 9.93 1.55
CA LEU A 84 5.25 8.97 0.68
C LEU A 84 5.12 7.60 1.36
N LYS A 85 6.18 7.11 2.02
CA LYS A 85 6.10 5.88 2.82
C LYS A 85 5.07 5.97 3.93
N THR A 86 5.02 7.11 4.62
CA THR A 86 4.01 7.34 5.66
C THR A 86 2.61 7.27 5.07
N TRP A 87 2.36 7.92 3.94
CA TRP A 87 1.08 7.86 3.24
C TRP A 87 0.73 6.45 2.77
N LEU A 88 1.69 5.71 2.24
CA LEU A 88 1.50 4.33 1.81
C LEU A 88 1.17 3.40 2.98
N ARG A 89 1.81 3.57 4.14
CA ARG A 89 1.45 2.82 5.36
C ARG A 89 0.02 3.12 5.80
N GLU A 90 -0.38 4.38 5.73
CA GLU A 90 -1.74 4.78 6.09
C GLU A 90 -2.78 4.25 5.09
N ALA A 91 -2.48 4.26 3.80
CA ALA A 91 -3.35 3.70 2.77
C ALA A 91 -3.50 2.18 2.89
N ALA A 92 -2.41 1.48 3.26
CA ALA A 92 -2.36 0.02 3.41
C ALA A 92 -2.67 -0.48 4.83
N TYR A 93 -3.10 0.39 5.75
CA TYR A 93 -3.37 -0.01 7.13
C TYR A 93 -4.42 -1.13 7.19
N GLY A 94 -4.14 -2.16 7.99
CA GLY A 94 -4.96 -3.37 8.10
C GLY A 94 -4.59 -4.46 7.08
N LEU A 95 -3.80 -4.16 6.05
CA LEU A 95 -3.35 -5.14 5.04
C LEU A 95 -1.93 -5.65 5.27
N GLN A 96 -1.27 -5.19 6.34
CA GLN A 96 0.03 -5.67 6.79
C GLN A 96 -0.23 -6.80 7.79
N GLU A 97 0.38 -7.96 7.61
CA GLU A 97 0.44 -8.93 8.72
C GLU A 97 1.15 -8.27 9.91
N GLU A 98 0.53 -8.34 11.10
CA GLU A 98 1.19 -7.95 12.34
C GLU A 98 2.42 -8.87 12.52
N ALA A 99 3.59 -8.26 12.66
CA ALA A 99 4.83 -8.97 12.96
C ALA A 99 4.81 -9.58 14.36
#